data_AF-A0A1Q7AD56-F1
#
_entry.id   AF-A0A1Q7AD56-F1
#
_cell.length_a   1.000
_cell.length_b   1.000
_cell.length_c   1.000
_cell.angle_alpha   90.00
_cell.angle_beta   90.00
_cell.angle_gamma   90.00
#
_symmetry.space_group_name_H-M   'P 1'
#
loop_
_entity.id
_entity.type
_entity.pdbx_description
1 polymer ?
#
loop_
_entity_poly.entity_id
_entity_poly.type
_entity_poly.pdbx_seq_one_letter_code
_entity_poly.pdbx_strand_id
1 'polypeptide(L)'
;MLDILCNLLGAAFLLPLGAALGSFTEVVYDRLPRGESLLWPPSHCRTCGHRLSADELVPVISYLAQRGRCRACDIPIGRGVPIREALSGLALALPWAVTGCAHPVAALVIGVALLVAVWVVRGVLVGRASTPGRGSN
;
A
#
# COMPACT_ATOMS: atom_id res chain seq x y z
N MET A 1 9.63 -29.39 8.85
CA MET A 1 8.15 -29.28 8.93
C MET A 1 7.75 -28.10 9.81
N LEU A 2 8.25 -28.02 11.05
CA LEU A 2 7.99 -26.90 11.96
C LEU A 2 8.47 -25.55 11.39
N ASP A 3 9.65 -25.52 10.74
CA ASP A 3 10.20 -24.29 10.16
C ASP A 3 9.37 -23.75 8.99
N ILE A 4 8.86 -24.66 8.15
CA ILE A 4 7.99 -24.30 7.02
C ILE A 4 6.68 -23.70 7.55
N LEU A 5 6.08 -24.34 8.56
CA LEU A 5 4.87 -23.82 9.19
C LEU A 5 5.11 -22.45 9.82
N CYS A 6 6.23 -22.27 10.53
CA CYS A 6 6.63 -21.02 11.14
C CYS A 6 6.79 -19.89 10.09
N ASN A 7 7.47 -20.17 8.97
CA ASN A 7 7.63 -19.22 7.87
C ASN A 7 6.29 -18.84 7.24
N LEU A 8 5.42 -19.82 6.98
CA LEU A 8 4.12 -19.56 6.36
C LEU A 8 3.18 -18.76 7.29
N LEU A 9 3.15 -19.09 8.58
CA LEU A 9 2.34 -18.36 9.56
C LEU A 9 2.80 -16.91 9.71
N GLY A 10 4.10 -16.67 9.81
CA GLY A 10 4.62 -15.30 9.91
C GLY A 10 4.43 -14.53 8.60
N ALA A 11 4.58 -15.16 7.44
CA ALA A 11 4.30 -14.53 6.15
C ALA A 11 2.81 -14.17 6.01
N ALA A 12 1.91 -15.05 6.46
CA ALA A 12 0.47 -14.81 6.46
C ALA A 12 0.07 -13.63 7.37
N PHE A 13 0.82 -13.39 8.46
CA PHE A 13 0.63 -12.21 9.31
C PHE A 13 1.22 -10.93 8.69
N LEU A 14 2.42 -11.02 8.11
CA LEU A 14 3.12 -9.86 7.55
C LEU A 14 2.50 -9.34 6.25
N LEU A 15 1.85 -10.20 5.47
CA LEU A 15 1.18 -9.82 4.22
C LEU A 15 0.11 -8.72 4.43
N PRO A 16 -0.94 -8.92 5.27
CA PRO A 16 -1.94 -7.89 5.51
C PRO A 16 -1.35 -6.67 6.23
N LEU A 17 -0.35 -6.85 7.09
CA LEU A 17 0.33 -5.74 7.78
C LEU A 17 1.05 -4.83 6.78
N GLY A 18 1.84 -5.41 5.86
CA GLY A 18 2.52 -4.65 4.82
C GLY A 18 1.53 -3.98 3.86
N ALA A 19 0.42 -4.63 3.54
CA ALA A 19 -0.63 -4.02 2.72
C ALA A 19 -1.29 -2.82 3.43
N ALA A 20 -1.55 -2.93 4.74
CA ALA A 20 -2.09 -1.83 5.54
C ALA A 20 -1.11 -0.65 5.64
N LEU A 21 0.18 -0.91 5.84
CA LEU A 21 1.23 0.13 5.81
C LEU A 21 1.28 0.81 4.43
N GLY A 22 1.17 0.03 3.36
CA GLY A 22 1.10 0.57 2.01
C GLY A 22 -0.14 1.46 1.78
N SER A 23 -1.30 1.01 2.27
CA SER A 23 -2.55 1.78 2.21
C SER A 23 -2.48 3.08 3.00
N PHE A 24 -1.86 3.08 4.18
CA PHE A 24 -1.63 4.32 4.94
C PHE A 24 -0.66 5.26 4.20
N THR A 25 0.40 4.71 3.62
CA THR A 25 1.41 5.52 2.91
C THR A 25 0.83 6.13 1.64
N GLU A 26 -0.13 5.50 0.97
CA GLU A 26 -0.95 6.15 -0.07
C GLU A 26 -1.59 7.45 0.42
N VAL A 27 -2.27 7.38 1.57
CA VAL A 27 -2.92 8.54 2.18
C VAL A 27 -1.91 9.63 2.48
N VAL A 28 -0.72 9.26 2.99
CA VAL A 28 0.37 10.22 3.23
C VAL A 28 0.83 10.88 1.93
N TYR A 29 1.09 10.12 0.87
CA TYR A 29 1.51 10.67 -0.43
C TYR A 29 0.46 11.57 -1.07
N ASP A 30 -0.81 11.26 -0.85
CA ASP A 30 -1.93 11.99 -1.41
C ASP A 30 -2.19 13.31 -0.67
N ARG A 31 -2.21 13.27 0.67
CA ARG A 31 -2.63 14.39 1.54
C ARG A 31 -1.50 15.31 1.98
N LEU A 32 -0.30 14.76 2.23
CA LEU A 32 0.83 15.53 2.78
C LEU A 32 1.25 16.72 1.88
N PRO A 33 1.38 16.58 0.55
CA PRO A 33 1.72 17.71 -0.32
C PRO A 33 0.65 18.81 -0.37
N ARG A 34 -0.58 18.51 0.04
CA ARG A 34 -1.71 19.45 0.08
C ARG A 34 -1.94 20.07 1.45
N GLY A 35 -1.13 19.72 2.45
CA GLY A 35 -1.35 20.16 3.84
C GLY A 35 -2.66 19.64 4.44
N GLU A 36 -3.27 18.60 3.85
CA GLU A 36 -4.49 17.98 4.37
C GLU A 36 -4.15 17.12 5.60
N SER A 37 -5.06 17.05 6.57
CA SER A 37 -4.90 16.16 7.72
C SER A 37 -4.97 14.68 7.32
N LEU A 38 -4.09 13.87 7.90
CA LEU A 38 -4.01 12.42 7.63
C LEU A 38 -5.13 11.63 8.32
N LEU A 39 -5.67 12.15 9.42
CA LEU A 39 -6.64 11.43 10.27
C LEU A 39 -8.07 11.90 10.05
N TRP A 40 -8.28 13.17 9.70
CA TRP A 40 -9.60 13.75 9.55
C TRP A 40 -9.69 14.67 8.32
N PRO A 41 -10.74 14.57 7.49
CA PRO A 41 -11.82 13.59 7.54
C PRO A 41 -11.34 12.16 7.20
N PRO A 42 -12.10 11.12 7.59
CA PRO A 42 -11.81 9.74 7.23
C PRO A 42 -11.82 9.54 5.70
N SER A 43 -11.31 8.41 5.23
CA SER A 43 -11.32 8.06 3.81
C SER A 43 -12.73 8.13 3.22
N HIS A 44 -12.87 8.86 2.12
CA HIS A 44 -14.13 9.11 1.45
C HIS A 44 -13.92 9.16 -0.07
N CYS A 45 -14.98 8.91 -0.82
CA CYS A 45 -14.99 9.11 -2.26
C CYS A 45 -14.88 10.60 -2.59
N ARG A 46 -13.92 11.00 -3.41
CA ARG A 46 -13.73 12.40 -3.84
C ARG A 46 -14.84 12.92 -4.76
N THR A 47 -15.65 12.04 -5.35
CA THR A 47 -16.73 12.42 -6.29
C THR A 47 -18.07 12.60 -5.59
N CYS A 48 -18.48 11.66 -4.74
CA CYS A 48 -19.79 11.69 -4.09
C CYS A 48 -19.75 11.97 -2.58
N GLY A 49 -18.57 12.03 -1.96
CA GLY A 49 -18.43 12.22 -0.52
C GLY A 49 -18.79 11.00 0.34
N HIS A 50 -19.11 9.84 -0.27
CA HIS A 50 -19.40 8.61 0.46
C HIS A 50 -18.23 8.27 1.39
N ARG A 51 -18.54 8.13 2.69
CA ARG A 51 -17.58 7.73 3.71
C ARG A 51 -17.38 6.22 3.63
N LEU A 52 -16.13 5.80 3.47
CA LEU A 52 -15.81 4.37 3.37
C LEU A 52 -16.05 3.69 4.72
N SER A 53 -16.75 2.57 4.67
CA SER A 53 -16.94 1.62 5.77
C SER A 53 -15.67 0.81 6.03
N ALA A 54 -15.59 0.14 7.17
CA ALA A 54 -14.39 -0.61 7.58
C ALA A 54 -14.01 -1.73 6.60
N ASP A 55 -14.99 -2.41 5.99
CA ASP A 55 -14.75 -3.43 4.97
C ASP A 55 -14.32 -2.83 3.62
N GLU A 56 -14.71 -1.58 3.33
CA GLU A 56 -14.22 -0.83 2.16
C GLU A 56 -12.74 -0.39 2.32
N LEU A 57 -12.22 -0.39 3.55
CA LEU A 57 -10.83 -0.04 3.87
C LEU A 57 -9.87 -1.24 3.86
N VAL A 58 -10.35 -2.47 3.68
CA VAL A 58 -9.49 -3.66 3.65
C VAL A 58 -8.64 -3.63 2.38
N PRO A 59 -7.30 -3.48 2.49
CA PRO A 59 -6.41 -3.29 1.33
C PRO A 59 -6.55 -4.43 0.32
N VAL A 60 -6.51 -4.11 -0.97
CA VAL A 60 -6.67 -5.02 -2.12
C VAL A 60 -8.04 -5.72 -2.20
N ILE A 61 -8.50 -6.34 -1.10
CA ILE A 61 -9.72 -7.14 -1.03
C ILE A 61 -10.95 -6.26 -1.30
N SER A 62 -11.01 -5.08 -0.68
CA SER A 62 -12.15 -4.18 -0.88
C SER A 62 -12.26 -3.72 -2.33
N TYR A 63 -11.13 -3.46 -3.01
CA TYR A 63 -11.09 -3.10 -4.42
C TYR A 63 -11.63 -4.22 -5.32
N LEU A 64 -11.19 -5.46 -5.07
CA LEU A 64 -11.63 -6.63 -5.83
C LEU A 64 -13.13 -6.90 -5.62
N ALA A 65 -13.59 -6.84 -4.37
CA ALA A 65 -15.00 -7.02 -4.02
C ALA A 65 -15.90 -5.96 -4.68
N GLN A 66 -15.41 -4.71 -4.75
CA GLN A 66 -16.10 -3.59 -5.39
C GLN A 66 -15.89 -3.55 -6.92
N ARG A 67 -15.14 -4.49 -7.50
CA ARG A 67 -14.79 -4.54 -8.93
C ARG A 67 -14.15 -3.24 -9.44
N GLY A 68 -13.39 -2.59 -8.56
CA GLY A 68 -12.69 -1.33 -8.85
C GLY A 68 -13.60 -0.12 -9.07
N ARG A 69 -14.77 -0.07 -8.45
CA ARG A 69 -15.71 1.07 -8.52
C ARG A 69 -16.20 1.47 -7.13
N CYS A 70 -16.55 2.73 -6.94
CA CYS A 70 -17.17 3.15 -5.67
C CYS A 70 -18.57 2.54 -5.52
N ARG A 71 -18.88 1.94 -4.35
CA ARG A 71 -20.21 1.35 -4.08
C ARG A 71 -21.39 2.33 -4.17
N ALA A 72 -21.14 3.63 -3.96
CA ALA A 72 -22.20 4.63 -3.90
C ALA A 72 -22.47 5.34 -5.25
N CYS A 73 -21.45 5.53 -6.09
CA CYS A 73 -21.57 6.33 -7.32
C CYS A 73 -20.94 5.69 -8.57
N ASP A 74 -20.45 4.45 -8.47
CA ASP A 74 -19.86 3.67 -9.57
C ASP A 74 -18.66 4.29 -10.31
N ILE A 75 -18.11 5.40 -9.79
CA ILE A 75 -16.90 6.01 -10.33
C ILE A 75 -15.73 5.02 -10.24
N PRO A 76 -14.93 4.85 -11.31
CA PRO A 76 -13.81 3.91 -11.30
C PRO A 76 -12.73 4.34 -10.31
N ILE A 77 -12.27 3.38 -9.52
CA ILE A 77 -11.14 3.51 -8.61
C ILE A 77 -9.87 3.10 -9.37
N GLY A 78 -8.83 3.94 -9.31
CA GLY A 78 -7.58 3.70 -10.01
C GLY A 78 -6.85 2.44 -9.50
N ARG A 79 -6.40 1.58 -10.42
CA ARG A 79 -5.69 0.32 -10.11
C ARG A 79 -4.34 0.51 -9.42
N GLY A 80 -3.74 1.70 -9.49
CA GLY A 80 -2.44 1.97 -8.90
C GLY A 80 -2.40 1.79 -7.39
N VAL A 81 -3.50 2.13 -6.70
CA VAL A 81 -3.64 2.00 -5.24
C VAL A 81 -3.57 0.52 -4.81
N PRO A 82 -4.48 -0.39 -5.24
CA PRO A 82 -4.42 -1.78 -4.81
C PRO A 82 -3.15 -2.50 -5.25
N ILE A 83 -2.53 -2.10 -6.38
CA ILE A 83 -1.22 -2.65 -6.78
C ILE A 83 -0.14 -2.32 -5.74
N ARG A 84 -0.08 -1.07 -5.26
CA ARG A 84 0.94 -0.66 -4.28
C ARG A 84 0.69 -1.21 -2.88
N GLU A 85 -0.58 -1.41 -2.51
CA GLU A 85 -0.94 -2.17 -1.32
C GLU A 85 -0.42 -3.61 -1.41
N ALA A 86 -0.67 -4.29 -2.52
CA ALA A 86 -0.18 -5.66 -2.75
C ALA A 86 1.35 -5.74 -2.73
N LEU A 87 2.04 -4.82 -3.42
CA LEU A 87 3.51 -4.76 -3.41
C LEU A 87 4.07 -4.55 -2.01
N SER A 88 3.43 -3.71 -1.19
CA SER A 88 3.85 -3.45 0.19
C SER A 88 3.66 -4.69 1.09
N GLY A 89 2.55 -5.42 0.92
CA GLY A 89 2.32 -6.69 1.60
C GLY A 89 3.36 -7.76 1.21
N LEU A 90 3.62 -7.90 -0.10
CA LEU A 90 4.60 -8.85 -0.62
C LEU A 90 6.03 -8.50 -0.20
N ALA A 91 6.38 -7.22 -0.12
CA ALA A 91 7.68 -6.77 0.34
C ALA A 91 8.02 -7.30 1.74
N LEU A 92 7.05 -7.33 2.67
CA LEU A 92 7.27 -7.90 4.00
C LEU A 92 7.11 -9.43 4.04
N ALA A 93 6.14 -9.98 3.33
CA ALA A 93 5.79 -11.40 3.43
C ALA A 93 6.79 -12.32 2.73
N LEU A 94 7.32 -11.95 1.55
CA LEU A 94 8.17 -12.83 0.75
C LEU A 94 9.53 -13.14 1.40
N PRO A 95 10.31 -12.15 1.91
CA PRO A 95 11.56 -12.45 2.61
C PRO A 95 11.34 -13.35 3.83
N TRP A 96 10.25 -13.12 4.56
CA TRP A 96 9.88 -13.95 5.71
C TRP A 96 9.51 -15.38 5.31
N ALA A 97 8.73 -15.57 4.23
CA ALA A 97 8.36 -16.90 3.76
C ALA A 97 9.57 -17.78 3.41
N VAL A 98 10.67 -17.16 2.94
CA VAL A 98 11.89 -17.88 2.54
C VAL A 98 12.80 -18.17 3.73
N THR A 99 13.09 -17.18 4.58
CA THR A 99 14.14 -17.31 5.62
C THR A 99 13.71 -16.86 7.02
N GLY A 100 12.45 -16.48 7.24
CA GLY A 100 11.97 -15.79 8.43
C GLY A 100 12.32 -16.45 9.76
N CYS A 101 12.03 -17.73 9.94
CA CYS A 101 12.27 -18.40 11.22
C CYS A 101 13.73 -18.80 11.44
N ALA A 102 14.51 -18.97 10.37
CA ALA A 102 15.95 -19.20 10.47
C ALA A 102 16.74 -17.90 10.71
N HIS A 103 16.31 -16.80 10.09
CA HIS A 103 17.01 -15.51 10.09
C HIS A 103 16.02 -14.34 10.20
N PRO A 104 15.30 -14.18 11.33
CA PRO A 104 14.19 -13.24 11.45
C PRO A 104 14.60 -11.79 11.24
N VAL A 105 15.74 -11.39 11.80
CA VAL A 105 16.25 -10.02 11.65
C VAL A 105 16.59 -9.73 10.18
N ALA A 106 17.28 -10.64 9.49
CA ALA A 106 17.63 -10.46 8.09
C ALA A 106 16.38 -10.37 7.20
N ALA A 107 15.40 -11.26 7.42
CA ALA A 107 14.13 -11.24 6.68
C ALA A 107 13.37 -9.91 6.88
N LEU A 108 13.29 -9.40 8.11
CA LEU A 108 12.64 -8.13 8.39
C LEU A 108 13.39 -6.94 7.81
N VAL A 109 14.72 -6.90 7.91
CA VAL A 109 15.54 -5.82 7.33
C VAL A 109 15.37 -5.78 5.81
N ILE A 110 15.44 -6.94 5.15
CA ILE A 110 15.21 -7.04 3.70
C ILE A 110 13.78 -6.58 3.37
N GLY A 111 12.78 -7.04 4.12
CA GLY A 111 11.40 -6.68 3.85
C GLY A 111 11.12 -5.18 4.02
N VAL A 112 11.65 -4.57 5.09
CA VAL A 112 11.56 -3.12 5.32
C VAL A 112 12.30 -2.35 4.24
N ALA A 113 13.49 -2.80 3.83
CA ALA A 113 14.24 -2.18 2.74
C ALA A 113 13.46 -2.22 1.41
N LEU A 114 12.82 -3.34 1.09
CA LEU A 114 11.96 -3.47 -0.09
C LEU A 114 10.73 -2.55 0.02
N LEU A 115 10.08 -2.50 1.18
CA LEU A 115 8.94 -1.61 1.42
C LEU A 115 9.35 -0.14 1.21
N VAL A 116 10.46 0.29 1.81
CA VAL A 116 11.00 1.64 1.62
C VAL A 116 11.33 1.89 0.16
N ALA A 117 11.95 0.93 -0.54
CA ALA A 117 12.28 1.05 -1.95
C ALA A 117 11.02 1.28 -2.82
N VAL A 118 9.92 0.57 -2.59
CA VAL A 118 8.65 0.78 -3.30
C VAL A 118 8.19 2.24 -3.18
N TRP A 119 8.25 2.80 -1.97
CA TRP A 119 7.79 4.15 -1.70
C TRP A 119 8.76 5.23 -2.17
N VAL A 120 10.07 5.04 -2.03
CA VAL A 120 11.10 5.94 -2.56
C VAL A 120 11.02 6.01 -4.07
N VAL A 121 10.95 4.86 -4.76
CA VAL A 121 10.82 4.82 -6.22
C VAL A 121 9.57 5.58 -6.66
N ARG A 122 8.43 5.35 -6.00
CA ARG A 122 7.21 6.11 -6.27
C ARG A 122 7.41 7.62 -6.07
N GLY A 123 7.98 8.05 -4.94
CA GLY A 123 8.20 9.46 -4.66
C GLY A 123 9.11 10.13 -5.70
N VAL A 124 10.16 9.45 -6.14
CA VAL A 124 11.05 9.93 -7.21
C VAL A 124 10.30 10.02 -8.55
N LEU A 125 9.51 9.01 -8.91
CA LEU A 125 8.74 9.01 -10.15
C LEU A 125 7.70 10.14 -10.18
N VAL A 126 6.99 10.37 -9.06
CA VAL A 126 6.05 11.48 -8.92
C VAL A 126 6.77 12.82 -8.97
N GLY A 127 7.88 12.98 -8.26
CA GLY A 127 8.68 14.21 -8.28
C GLY A 127 9.18 14.58 -9.68
N ARG A 128 9.61 13.59 -10.47
CA ARG A 128 10.01 13.79 -11.88
C ARG A 128 8.83 14.19 -12.78
N ALA A 129 7.63 13.68 -12.51
CA ALA A 129 6.43 14.06 -13.25
C ALA A 129 5.96 15.49 -12.88
N SER A 130 6.24 15.94 -11.65
CA SER A 130 5.80 17.25 -11.14
C SER A 130 6.71 18.42 -11.54
N THR A 131 7.95 18.21 -11.98
CA THR A 131 8.84 19.30 -12.44
C THR A 131 8.39 19.84 -13.81
N PRO A 132 7.81 21.05 -13.90
CA PRO A 132 7.50 21.67 -15.18
C PRO A 132 8.73 22.43 -15.66
N GLY A 133 9.28 22.06 -16.82
CA GLY A 133 10.24 22.91 -17.54
C GLY A 133 11.62 22.30 -17.81
N ARG A 134 11.69 21.43 -18.82
CA ARG A 134 12.88 21.36 -19.67
C ARG A 134 12.46 21.35 -21.14
N GLY A 135 12.19 22.55 -21.66
CA GLY A 135 11.99 22.80 -23.09
C GLY A 135 11.10 24.01 -23.42
N SER A 136 11.66 25.23 -23.36
CA SER A 136 11.44 26.30 -24.36
C SER A 136 12.23 27.58 -23.99
N ASN A 137 13.54 27.58 -24.30
CA ASN A 137 14.29 28.64 -25.00
C ASN A 137 15.74 28.20 -25.14
#